data_AF-A0A8C8XMJ2-F1
#
_entry.id   AF-A0A8C8XMJ2-F1
#
_cell.length_a   1.000
_cell.length_b   1.000
_cell.length_c   1.000
_cell.angle_alpha   90.00
_cell.angle_beta   90.00
_cell.angle_gamma   90.00
#
_symmetry.space_group_name_H-M   'P 1'
#
loop_
_entity.id
_entity.type
_entity.pdbx_description
1 polymer ?
#
loop_
_entity_poly.entity_id
_entity_poly.type
_entity_poly.pdbx_seq_one_letter_code
_entity_poly.pdbx_strand_id
1 'polypeptide(L)'
;MSLGIMEEDELAEYFRLQYGERLLQLLQKFPNIEEQSESPSIRLLEKKKEAEIMHIAMEQKKETFRRRMETLNLHWEELGTKEAQLKAHIQKFEQFIQENDQKRIRALKKANKERELKRQRVRELAKVKQEMGALRLQHQRLSTRMQEFCVFNKYLEKVVEHSEESRWAHIQNTAAKKTLLLGTIKMAALNLFQIVSKQLKETPSVSLDDTHKQLDMIQQFIQDLSDIWTEVRRKEQQQVRV
;
A
#
# COMPACT_ATOMS: atom_id res chain seq x y z
N MET A 1 -53.36 97.66 107.72
CA MET A 1 -52.52 98.58 108.53
C MET A 1 -51.39 99.11 107.65
N SER A 2 -50.90 100.29 108.01
CA SER A 2 -49.99 101.20 107.29
C SER A 2 -48.86 100.55 106.46
N LEU A 3 -48.54 101.18 105.32
CA LEU A 3 -47.25 101.00 104.63
C LEU A 3 -46.12 101.48 105.55
N GLY A 4 -45.19 100.58 105.85
CA GLY A 4 -43.86 100.85 106.38
C GLY A 4 -42.85 99.99 105.63
N ILE A 5 -42.06 100.64 104.77
CA ILE A 5 -40.84 100.23 104.05
C ILE A 5 -40.29 98.83 104.45
N MET A 6 -40.42 97.83 103.57
CA MET A 6 -39.63 96.58 103.59
C MET A 6 -38.55 96.65 102.50
N GLU A 7 -37.35 96.16 102.78
CA GLU A 7 -36.22 96.15 101.83
C GLU A 7 -36.43 95.17 100.66
N GLU A 8 -35.78 95.42 99.51
CA GLU A 8 -35.93 94.66 98.25
C GLU A 8 -35.71 93.14 98.39
N ASP A 9 -34.83 92.72 99.32
CA ASP A 9 -34.49 91.32 99.54
C ASP A 9 -35.64 90.51 100.16
N GLU A 10 -36.44 91.10 101.06
CA GLU A 10 -37.60 90.43 101.67
C GLU A 10 -38.76 90.24 100.67
N LEU A 11 -38.90 91.15 99.70
CA LEU A 11 -39.93 91.06 98.67
C LEU A 11 -39.65 89.93 97.67
N ALA A 12 -38.38 89.77 97.27
CA ALA A 12 -37.94 88.67 96.41
C ALA A 12 -38.06 87.30 97.10
N GLU A 13 -37.83 87.25 98.41
CA GLU A 13 -38.03 86.04 99.22
C GLU A 13 -39.52 85.71 99.38
N TYR A 14 -40.38 86.72 99.57
CA TYR A 14 -41.84 86.56 99.57
C TYR A 14 -42.38 86.01 98.23
N PHE A 15 -41.93 86.53 97.09
CA PHE A 15 -42.35 86.00 95.79
C PHE A 15 -41.78 84.61 95.52
N ARG A 16 -40.52 84.30 95.88
CA ARG A 16 -39.99 82.93 95.74
C ARG A 16 -40.72 81.92 96.62
N LEU A 17 -41.05 82.27 97.87
CA LEU A 17 -41.85 81.40 98.73
C LEU A 17 -43.27 81.23 98.19
N GLN A 18 -43.95 82.31 97.79
CA GLN A 18 -45.33 82.19 97.29
C GLN A 18 -45.43 81.50 95.93
N TYR A 19 -44.50 81.76 95.00
CA TYR A 19 -44.46 81.01 93.76
C TYR A 19 -44.02 79.55 94.00
N GLY A 20 -43.08 79.29 94.91
CA GLY A 20 -42.64 77.95 95.28
C GLY A 20 -43.75 77.12 95.92
N GLU A 21 -44.44 77.66 96.93
CA GLU A 21 -45.58 77.03 97.59
C GLU A 21 -46.76 76.83 96.63
N ARG A 22 -47.04 77.80 95.76
CA ARG A 22 -48.13 77.69 94.79
C ARG A 22 -47.81 76.73 93.66
N LEU A 23 -46.54 76.63 93.23
CA LEU A 23 -46.10 75.62 92.26
C LEU A 23 -46.16 74.22 92.87
N LEU A 24 -45.73 74.06 94.12
CA LEU A 24 -45.84 72.79 94.86
C LEU A 24 -47.30 72.38 95.09
N GLN A 25 -48.20 73.30 95.45
CA GLN A 25 -49.64 73.02 95.55
C GLN A 25 -50.28 72.68 94.20
N LEU A 26 -49.82 73.31 93.11
CA LEU A 26 -50.29 72.96 91.76
C LEU A 26 -49.76 71.59 91.31
N LEU A 27 -48.51 71.25 91.64
CA LEU A 27 -47.92 69.94 91.37
C LEU A 27 -48.54 68.83 92.22
N GLN A 28 -48.93 69.12 93.47
CA GLN A 28 -49.60 68.18 94.38
C GLN A 28 -51.07 67.89 93.97
N LYS A 29 -51.67 68.73 93.13
CA LYS A 29 -52.99 68.48 92.51
C LYS A 29 -52.94 67.55 91.30
N PHE A 30 -51.76 67.22 90.80
CA PHE A 30 -51.60 66.18 89.80
C PHE A 30 -51.33 64.85 90.51
N PRO A 31 -52.17 63.82 90.30
CA PRO A 31 -51.93 62.51 90.89
C PRO A 31 -50.59 61.95 90.39
N ASN A 32 -49.87 61.28 91.30
CA ASN A 32 -48.64 60.55 91.04
C ASN A 32 -48.93 59.45 90.00
N ILE A 33 -48.53 59.65 88.74
CA ILE A 33 -48.65 58.64 87.69
C ILE A 33 -47.44 57.70 87.81
N GLU A 34 -47.40 56.98 88.92
CA GLU A 34 -46.71 55.70 88.98
C GLU A 34 -47.60 54.69 88.25
N GLU A 35 -47.22 54.37 87.01
CA GLU A 35 -47.45 53.06 86.38
C GLU A 35 -48.88 52.58 86.01
N GLN A 36 -49.90 53.43 85.84
CA GLN A 36 -51.17 52.96 85.26
C GLN A 36 -51.70 53.81 84.09
N SER A 37 -51.53 53.25 82.89
CA SER A 37 -52.13 53.61 81.60
C SER A 37 -51.74 54.99 81.04
N GLU A 38 -50.67 55.00 80.27
CA GLU A 38 -50.34 56.03 79.27
C GLU A 38 -51.59 56.60 78.55
N SER A 39 -51.58 57.92 78.34
CA SER A 39 -52.56 58.64 77.51
C SER A 39 -52.73 57.94 76.14
N PRO A 40 -53.95 57.86 75.56
CA PRO A 40 -54.19 57.22 74.26
C PRO A 40 -53.24 57.70 73.15
N SER A 41 -52.80 58.95 73.20
CA SER A 41 -51.85 59.52 72.25
C SER A 41 -50.42 58.98 72.41
N ILE A 42 -50.00 58.67 73.64
CA ILE A 42 -48.68 58.07 73.93
C ILE A 42 -48.68 56.61 73.46
N ARG A 43 -49.71 55.82 73.80
CA ARG A 43 -49.86 54.44 73.31
C ARG A 43 -49.86 54.33 71.79
N LEU A 44 -50.50 55.27 71.09
CA LEU A 44 -50.50 55.30 69.62
C LEU A 44 -49.08 55.54 69.07
N LEU A 45 -48.32 56.46 69.68
CA LEU A 45 -46.95 56.77 69.33
C LEU A 45 -46.01 55.58 69.57
N GLU A 46 -46.19 54.88 70.68
CA GLU A 46 -45.45 53.66 70.99
C GLU A 46 -45.78 52.53 70.01
N LYS A 47 -47.07 52.28 69.73
CA LYS A 47 -47.48 51.31 68.70
C LYS A 47 -46.94 51.66 67.33
N LYS A 48 -46.85 52.95 66.99
CA LYS A 48 -46.23 53.42 65.74
C LYS A 48 -44.73 53.14 65.72
N LYS A 49 -44.02 53.36 66.83
CA LYS A 49 -42.60 53.04 66.98
C LYS A 49 -42.34 51.53 66.92
N GLU A 50 -43.17 50.72 67.58
CA GLU A 50 -43.13 49.26 67.52
C GLU A 50 -43.37 48.75 66.08
N ALA A 51 -44.36 49.31 65.38
CA ALA A 51 -44.65 48.97 64.00
C ALA A 51 -43.48 49.32 63.07
N GLU A 52 -42.81 50.45 63.28
CA GLU A 52 -41.62 50.83 62.52
C GLU A 52 -40.45 49.88 62.78
N ILE A 53 -40.19 49.53 64.05
CA ILE A 53 -39.15 48.55 64.42
C ILE A 53 -39.47 47.17 63.80
N MET A 54 -40.74 46.74 63.87
CA MET A 54 -41.19 45.48 63.27
C MET A 54 -41.05 45.52 61.74
N HIS A 55 -41.35 46.65 61.10
CA HIS A 55 -41.18 46.83 59.66
C HIS A 55 -39.71 46.72 59.24
N ILE A 56 -38.81 47.40 59.96
CA ILE A 56 -37.36 47.30 59.74
C ILE A 56 -36.88 45.84 59.90
N ALA A 57 -37.31 45.15 60.96
CA ALA A 57 -36.96 43.76 61.19
C ALA A 57 -37.53 42.82 60.11
N MET A 58 -38.75 43.07 59.62
CA MET A 58 -39.35 42.33 58.51
C MET A 58 -38.55 42.54 57.22
N GLU A 59 -38.17 43.77 56.88
CA GLU A 59 -37.37 44.05 55.69
C GLU A 59 -36.00 43.40 55.74
N GLN A 60 -35.34 43.38 56.90
CA GLN A 60 -34.10 42.61 57.08
C GLN A 60 -34.30 41.11 56.83
N LYS A 61 -35.42 40.53 57.29
CA LYS A 61 -35.75 39.12 57.01
C LYS A 61 -36.05 38.86 55.52
N LYS A 62 -36.78 39.76 54.85
CA LYS A 62 -37.03 39.67 53.41
C LYS A 62 -35.73 39.72 52.62
N GLU A 63 -34.85 40.64 52.99
CA GLU A 63 -33.56 40.82 52.34
C GLU A 63 -32.63 39.61 52.54
N THR A 64 -32.55 39.06 53.76
CA THR A 64 -31.75 37.85 54.02
C THR A 64 -32.30 36.62 53.29
N PHE A 65 -33.62 36.49 53.20
CA PHE A 65 -34.25 35.43 52.40
C PHE A 65 -33.95 35.62 50.91
N ARG A 66 -34.05 36.86 50.39
CA ARG A 66 -33.75 37.19 48.99
C ARG A 66 -32.32 36.79 48.62
N ARG A 67 -31.33 37.18 49.43
CA ARG A 67 -29.91 36.79 49.21
C ARG A 67 -29.68 35.29 49.26
N ARG A 68 -30.36 34.57 50.19
CA ARG A 68 -30.30 33.09 50.24
C ARG A 68 -30.88 32.48 48.97
N MET A 69 -31.99 33.01 48.49
CA MET A 69 -32.64 32.55 47.26
C MET A 69 -31.75 32.81 46.04
N GLU A 70 -31.12 33.97 45.94
CA GLU A 70 -30.15 34.30 44.89
C GLU A 70 -28.95 33.33 44.90
N THR A 71 -28.41 33.04 46.09
CA THR A 71 -27.29 32.08 46.24
C THR A 71 -27.70 30.68 45.81
N LEU A 72 -28.89 30.23 46.19
CA LEU A 72 -29.44 28.94 45.76
C LEU A 72 -29.66 28.90 44.25
N ASN A 73 -30.16 29.99 43.65
CA ASN A 73 -30.38 30.07 42.21
C ASN A 73 -29.06 29.97 41.43
N LEU A 74 -28.03 30.70 41.87
CA LEU A 74 -26.68 30.58 41.31
C LEU A 74 -26.14 29.14 41.42
N HIS A 75 -26.33 28.49 42.57
CA HIS A 75 -25.88 27.11 42.74
C HIS A 75 -26.64 26.12 41.84
N TRP A 76 -27.94 26.33 41.63
CA TRP A 76 -28.74 25.56 40.68
C TRP A 76 -28.25 25.72 39.25
N GLU A 77 -27.91 26.95 38.83
CA GLU A 77 -27.33 27.21 37.52
C GLU A 77 -25.95 26.54 37.37
N GLU A 78 -25.09 26.63 38.39
CA GLU A 78 -23.79 25.95 38.39
C GLU A 78 -23.94 24.42 38.28
N LEU A 79 -24.87 23.82 39.02
CA LEU A 79 -25.16 22.40 38.93
C LEU A 79 -25.63 22.01 37.52
N GLY A 80 -26.52 22.81 36.92
CA GLY A 80 -26.96 22.61 35.53
C GLY A 80 -25.81 22.65 34.53
N THR A 81 -24.88 23.61 34.69
CA THR A 81 -23.69 23.68 33.82
C THR A 81 -22.76 22.48 34.00
N LYS A 82 -22.53 22.03 35.24
CA LYS A 82 -21.71 20.84 35.54
C LYS A 82 -22.35 19.57 34.99
N GLU A 83 -23.67 19.42 35.11
CA GLU A 83 -24.41 18.29 34.56
C GLU A 83 -24.30 18.25 33.02
N ALA A 84 -24.48 19.40 32.36
CA ALA A 84 -24.33 19.50 30.91
C ALA A 84 -22.90 19.15 30.46
N GLN A 85 -21.88 19.60 31.18
CA GLN A 85 -20.49 19.24 30.92
C GLN A 85 -20.26 17.73 31.07
N LEU A 86 -20.74 17.10 32.15
CA LEU A 86 -20.61 15.65 32.34
C LEU A 86 -21.28 14.88 31.20
N LYS A 87 -22.50 15.26 30.82
CA LYS A 87 -23.20 14.65 29.68
C LYS A 87 -22.39 14.74 28.38
N ALA A 88 -21.82 15.92 28.10
CA ALA A 88 -20.97 16.12 26.93
C ALA A 88 -19.69 15.26 26.98
N HIS A 89 -19.07 15.10 28.16
CA HIS A 89 -17.92 14.22 28.34
C HIS A 89 -18.28 12.75 28.11
N ILE A 90 -19.39 12.27 28.69
CA ILE A 90 -19.88 10.90 28.52
C ILE A 90 -20.11 10.60 27.03
N GLN A 91 -20.78 11.50 26.31
CA GLN A 91 -21.03 11.34 24.88
C GLN A 91 -19.73 11.23 24.07
N LYS A 92 -18.72 12.07 24.38
CA LYS A 92 -17.40 12.00 23.75
C LYS A 92 -16.68 10.69 24.07
N PHE A 93 -16.76 10.20 25.31
CA PHE A 93 -16.17 8.91 25.71
C PHE A 93 -16.83 7.74 25.01
N GLU A 94 -18.16 7.75 24.88
CA GLU A 94 -18.89 6.71 24.17
C GLU A 94 -18.51 6.67 22.69
N GLN A 95 -18.44 7.84 22.02
CA GLN A 95 -17.94 7.93 20.65
C GLN A 95 -16.50 7.39 20.53
N PHE A 96 -15.62 7.75 21.47
CA PHE A 96 -14.24 7.26 21.49
C PHE A 96 -14.17 5.73 21.61
N ILE A 97 -14.97 5.12 22.50
CA ILE A 97 -15.03 3.66 22.66
C ILE A 97 -15.52 3.01 21.37
N GLN A 98 -16.59 3.54 20.75
CA GLN A 98 -17.12 3.02 19.49
C GLN A 98 -16.09 3.10 18.35
N GLU A 99 -15.39 4.23 18.20
CA GLU A 99 -14.34 4.39 17.19
C GLU A 99 -13.16 3.45 17.43
N ASN A 100 -12.76 3.27 18.68
CA ASN A 100 -11.68 2.34 19.04
C ASN A 100 -12.08 0.89 18.72
N ASP A 101 -13.31 0.50 19.07
CA ASP A 101 -13.82 -0.84 18.77
C ASP A 101 -13.92 -1.08 17.26
N GLN A 102 -14.35 -0.09 16.49
CA GLN A 102 -14.31 -0.17 15.02
C GLN A 102 -12.90 -0.35 14.48
N LYS A 103 -11.89 0.36 15.01
CA LYS A 103 -10.48 0.18 14.64
C LYS A 103 -10.01 -1.25 14.97
N ARG A 104 -10.36 -1.76 16.14
CA ARG A 104 -10.06 -3.15 16.58
C ARG A 104 -10.69 -4.17 15.64
N ILE A 105 -11.98 -4.04 15.32
CA ILE A 105 -12.70 -4.93 14.41
C ILE A 105 -12.06 -4.93 13.01
N ARG A 106 -11.73 -3.75 12.47
CA ARG A 106 -11.05 -3.63 11.16
C ARG A 106 -9.68 -4.32 11.17
N ALA A 107 -8.89 -4.09 12.21
CA ALA A 107 -7.58 -4.74 12.38
C ALA A 107 -7.70 -6.26 12.46
N LEU A 108 -8.64 -6.77 13.26
CA LEU A 108 -8.91 -8.21 13.39
C LEU A 108 -9.38 -8.82 12.06
N LYS A 109 -10.28 -8.15 11.34
CA LYS A 109 -10.77 -8.61 10.04
C LYS A 109 -9.64 -8.68 9.01
N LYS A 110 -8.75 -7.67 8.99
CA LYS A 110 -7.57 -7.65 8.11
C LYS A 110 -6.60 -8.79 8.47
N ALA A 111 -6.28 -8.96 9.74
CA ALA A 111 -5.39 -10.04 10.22
C ALA A 111 -5.95 -11.43 9.92
N ASN A 112 -7.26 -11.65 10.11
CA ASN A 112 -7.89 -12.93 9.79
C ASN A 112 -7.93 -13.21 8.28
N LYS A 113 -8.21 -12.20 7.45
CA LYS A 113 -8.14 -12.34 5.98
C LYS A 113 -6.73 -12.73 5.53
N GLU A 114 -5.70 -12.10 6.11
CA GLU A 114 -4.30 -12.40 5.81
C GLU A 114 -3.89 -13.81 6.27
N ARG A 115 -4.31 -14.22 7.48
CA ARG A 115 -4.09 -15.60 7.98
C ARG A 115 -4.74 -16.64 7.08
N GLU A 116 -5.97 -16.39 6.61
CA GLU A 116 -6.66 -17.34 5.74
C GLU A 116 -6.00 -17.44 4.36
N LEU A 117 -5.61 -16.30 3.79
CA LEU A 117 -4.84 -16.28 2.53
C LEU A 117 -3.52 -17.05 2.69
N LYS A 118 -2.81 -16.87 3.80
CA LYS A 118 -1.58 -17.63 4.10
C LYS A 118 -1.86 -19.13 4.18
N ARG A 119 -2.94 -19.56 4.84
CA ARG A 119 -3.33 -20.98 4.90
C ARG A 119 -3.67 -21.54 3.53
N GLN A 120 -4.35 -20.78 2.68
CA GLN A 120 -4.63 -21.18 1.30
C GLN A 120 -3.34 -21.37 0.49
N ARG A 121 -2.42 -20.39 0.54
CA ARG A 121 -1.11 -20.49 -0.15
C ARG A 121 -0.26 -21.66 0.34
N VAL A 122 -0.25 -21.94 1.64
CA VAL A 122 0.45 -23.11 2.20
C VAL A 122 -0.14 -24.42 1.67
N ARG A 123 -1.48 -24.52 1.59
CA ARG A 123 -2.15 -25.70 1.01
C ARG A 123 -1.81 -25.88 -0.48
N GLU A 124 -1.84 -24.81 -1.26
CA GLU A 124 -1.46 -24.84 -2.69
C GLU A 124 0.01 -25.26 -2.87
N LEU A 125 0.91 -24.68 -2.08
CA LEU A 125 2.34 -25.00 -2.12
C LEU A 125 2.61 -26.46 -1.74
N ALA A 126 1.87 -27.03 -0.79
CA ALA A 126 1.97 -28.44 -0.44
C ALA A 126 1.53 -29.34 -1.61
N LYS A 127 0.41 -29.02 -2.28
CA LYS A 127 -0.08 -29.77 -3.45
C LYS A 127 0.93 -29.76 -4.59
N VAL A 128 1.42 -28.59 -4.98
CA VAL A 128 2.40 -28.45 -6.08
C VAL A 128 3.71 -29.17 -5.74
N LYS A 129 4.17 -29.14 -4.49
CA LYS A 129 5.35 -29.90 -4.07
C LYS A 129 5.14 -31.42 -4.20
N GLN A 130 3.96 -31.91 -3.83
CA GLN A 130 3.62 -33.32 -3.97
C GLN A 130 3.57 -33.74 -5.45
N GLU A 131 2.92 -32.94 -6.30
CA GLU A 131 2.85 -33.18 -7.76
C GLU A 131 4.24 -33.17 -8.40
N MET A 132 5.08 -32.19 -8.03
CA MET A 132 6.47 -32.13 -8.49
C MET A 132 7.26 -33.38 -8.08
N GLY A 133 7.07 -33.86 -6.84
CA GLY A 133 7.69 -35.10 -6.37
C GLY A 133 7.24 -36.31 -7.19
N ALA A 134 5.93 -36.43 -7.46
CA ALA A 134 5.38 -37.50 -8.29
C ALA A 134 5.91 -37.47 -9.73
N LEU A 135 5.94 -36.28 -10.35
CA LEU A 135 6.48 -36.10 -11.71
C LEU A 135 7.97 -36.45 -11.79
N ARG A 136 8.77 -36.07 -10.78
CA ARG A 136 10.19 -36.44 -10.71
C ARG A 136 10.38 -37.96 -10.66
N LEU A 137 9.59 -38.65 -9.85
CA LEU A 137 9.64 -40.11 -9.76
C LEU A 137 9.24 -40.76 -11.09
N GLN A 138 8.20 -40.25 -11.75
CA GLN A 138 7.78 -40.73 -13.07
C GLN A 138 8.87 -40.52 -14.12
N HIS A 139 9.49 -39.34 -14.15
CA HIS A 139 10.60 -39.03 -15.04
C HIS A 139 11.77 -39.99 -14.80
N GLN A 140 12.17 -40.21 -13.54
CA GLN A 140 13.24 -41.16 -13.20
C GLN A 140 12.90 -42.57 -13.71
N ARG A 141 11.67 -43.05 -13.45
CA ARG A 141 11.22 -44.37 -13.93
C ARG A 141 11.32 -44.50 -15.45
N LEU A 142 10.84 -43.51 -16.19
CA LEU A 142 10.89 -43.50 -17.65
C LEU A 142 12.33 -43.42 -18.17
N SER A 143 13.18 -42.61 -17.52
CA SER A 143 14.59 -42.48 -17.88
C SER A 143 15.34 -43.79 -17.69
N THR A 144 15.14 -44.49 -16.58
CA THR A 144 15.71 -45.83 -16.36
C THR A 144 15.22 -46.82 -17.41
N ARG A 145 13.91 -46.85 -17.70
CA ARG A 145 13.33 -47.70 -18.75
C ARG A 145 13.94 -47.41 -20.12
N MET A 146 14.14 -46.13 -20.46
CA MET A 146 14.78 -45.73 -21.71
C MET A 146 16.24 -46.18 -21.78
N GLN A 147 16.98 -46.07 -20.67
CA GLN A 147 18.35 -46.58 -20.59
C GLN A 147 18.41 -48.09 -20.78
N GLU A 148 17.47 -48.85 -20.21
CA GLU A 148 17.36 -50.30 -20.47
C GLU A 148 17.19 -50.58 -21.97
N PHE A 149 16.37 -49.77 -22.67
CA PHE A 149 16.16 -49.92 -24.10
C PHE A 149 17.32 -49.44 -24.99
N CYS A 150 18.30 -48.71 -24.44
CA CYS A 150 19.43 -48.21 -25.23
C CYS A 150 20.31 -49.35 -25.78
N VAL A 151 20.39 -50.46 -25.05
CA VAL A 151 21.16 -51.64 -25.48
C VAL A 151 20.55 -52.25 -26.73
N PHE A 152 19.23 -52.38 -26.77
CA PHE A 152 18.53 -52.92 -27.94
C PHE A 152 18.64 -52.00 -29.15
N ASN A 153 18.50 -50.67 -28.96
CA ASN A 153 18.70 -49.71 -30.06
C ASN A 153 20.11 -49.83 -30.66
N LYS A 154 21.16 -49.85 -29.82
CA LYS A 154 22.54 -50.02 -30.30
C LYS A 154 22.75 -51.35 -31.01
N TYR A 155 22.10 -52.42 -30.55
CA TYR A 155 22.16 -53.71 -31.22
C TYR A 155 21.49 -53.65 -32.61
N LEU A 156 20.29 -53.07 -32.70
CA LEU A 156 19.56 -52.93 -33.96
C LEU A 156 20.33 -52.05 -34.96
N GLU A 157 20.92 -50.95 -34.51
CA GLU A 157 21.80 -50.11 -35.34
C GLU A 157 22.93 -50.94 -35.96
N LYS A 158 23.61 -51.76 -35.15
CA LYS A 158 24.67 -52.65 -35.65
C LYS A 158 24.15 -53.69 -36.64
N VAL A 159 23.00 -54.30 -36.37
CA VAL A 159 22.42 -55.31 -37.28
C VAL A 159 22.05 -54.67 -38.62
N VAL A 160 21.47 -53.47 -38.61
CA VAL A 160 21.13 -52.71 -39.83
C VAL A 160 22.40 -52.31 -40.59
N GLU A 161 23.43 -51.85 -39.90
CA GLU A 161 24.71 -51.49 -40.52
C GLU A 161 25.33 -52.66 -41.29
N HIS A 162 25.24 -53.88 -40.73
CA HIS A 162 25.78 -55.10 -41.32
C HIS A 162 24.79 -55.85 -42.23
N SER A 163 23.60 -55.27 -42.48
CA SER A 163 22.59 -55.92 -43.29
C SER A 163 22.97 -55.93 -44.77
N GLU A 164 22.39 -56.87 -45.52
CA GLU A 164 22.62 -56.96 -46.95
C GLU A 164 22.07 -55.73 -47.69
N GLU A 165 20.99 -55.12 -47.19
CA GLU A 165 20.43 -53.88 -47.71
C GLU A 165 21.41 -52.70 -47.56
N SER A 166 22.06 -52.56 -46.38
CA SER A 166 23.09 -51.54 -46.16
C SER A 166 24.28 -51.74 -47.10
N ARG A 167 24.75 -52.98 -47.24
CA ARG A 167 25.82 -53.35 -48.18
C ARG A 167 25.42 -53.07 -49.63
N TRP A 168 24.19 -53.41 -50.01
CA TRP A 168 23.66 -53.18 -51.35
C TRP A 168 23.55 -51.68 -51.66
N ALA A 169 23.04 -50.89 -50.72
CA ALA A 169 22.98 -49.44 -50.84
C ALA A 169 24.39 -48.82 -51.02
N HIS A 170 25.40 -49.32 -50.29
CA HIS A 170 26.79 -48.89 -50.47
C HIS A 170 27.33 -49.24 -51.87
N ILE A 171 27.09 -50.47 -52.35
CA ILE A 171 27.50 -50.90 -53.70
C ILE A 171 26.82 -50.05 -54.76
N GLN A 172 25.50 -49.83 -54.66
CA GLN A 172 24.75 -48.99 -55.60
C GLN A 172 25.27 -47.55 -55.61
N ASN A 173 25.48 -46.94 -54.44
CA ASN A 173 26.06 -45.60 -54.34
C ASN A 173 27.45 -45.52 -54.97
N THR A 174 28.28 -46.55 -54.77
CA THR A 174 29.61 -46.62 -55.38
C THR A 174 29.53 -46.79 -56.90
N ALA A 175 28.65 -47.66 -57.37
CA ALA A 175 28.41 -47.88 -58.80
C ALA A 175 27.89 -46.60 -59.47
N ALA A 176 26.92 -45.91 -58.87
CA ALA A 176 26.42 -44.63 -59.37
C ALA A 176 27.53 -43.59 -59.49
N LYS A 177 28.41 -43.47 -58.48
CA LYS A 177 29.60 -42.59 -58.54
C LYS A 177 30.55 -42.97 -59.68
N LYS A 178 30.85 -44.26 -59.86
CA LYS A 178 31.73 -44.75 -60.94
C LYS A 178 31.11 -44.52 -62.33
N THR A 179 29.82 -44.78 -62.50
CA THR A 179 29.09 -44.54 -63.75
C THR A 179 29.10 -43.06 -64.12
N LEU A 180 28.88 -42.18 -63.13
CA LEU A 180 28.96 -40.73 -63.34
C LEU A 180 30.36 -40.33 -63.81
N LEU A 181 31.40 -40.78 -63.11
CA LEU A 181 32.79 -40.48 -63.47
C LEU A 181 33.14 -40.98 -64.88
N LEU A 182 32.75 -42.22 -65.21
CA LEU A 182 32.95 -42.78 -66.55
C LEU A 182 32.25 -41.92 -67.62
N GLY A 183 31.01 -41.50 -67.37
CA GLY A 183 30.28 -40.59 -68.25
C GLY A 183 31.02 -39.27 -68.45
N THR A 184 31.54 -38.67 -67.37
CA THR A 184 32.36 -37.45 -67.46
C THR A 184 33.62 -37.65 -68.30
N ILE A 185 34.36 -38.75 -68.11
CA ILE A 185 35.56 -39.08 -68.89
C ILE A 185 35.20 -39.28 -70.36
N LYS A 186 34.14 -40.04 -70.66
CA LYS A 186 33.66 -40.27 -72.03
C LYS A 186 33.31 -38.95 -72.72
N MET A 187 32.60 -38.06 -72.05
CA MET A 187 32.25 -36.74 -72.59
C MET A 187 33.49 -35.87 -72.84
N ALA A 188 34.45 -35.85 -71.91
CA ALA A 188 35.68 -35.09 -72.08
C ALA A 188 36.53 -35.63 -73.25
N ALA A 189 36.68 -36.96 -73.35
CA ALA A 189 37.39 -37.61 -74.45
C ALA A 189 36.72 -37.31 -75.80
N LEU A 190 35.39 -37.46 -75.89
CA LEU A 190 34.65 -37.16 -77.11
C LEU A 190 34.81 -35.69 -77.53
N ASN A 191 34.72 -34.75 -76.58
CA ASN A 191 34.92 -33.33 -76.85
C ASN A 191 36.32 -33.04 -77.42
N LEU A 192 37.36 -33.63 -76.83
CA LEU A 192 38.74 -33.48 -77.32
C LEU A 192 38.93 -34.13 -78.70
N PHE A 193 38.36 -35.31 -78.91
CA PHE A 193 38.41 -36.00 -80.20
C PHE A 193 37.77 -35.17 -81.30
N GLN A 194 36.58 -34.60 -81.05
CA GLN A 194 35.92 -33.71 -82.02
C GLN A 194 36.77 -32.50 -82.39
N ILE A 195 37.52 -31.94 -81.44
CA ILE A 195 38.49 -30.86 -81.71
C ILE A 195 39.60 -31.36 -82.64
N VAL A 196 40.21 -32.51 -82.32
CA VAL A 196 41.29 -33.12 -83.14
C VAL A 196 40.81 -33.43 -84.55
N SER A 197 39.66 -34.10 -84.70
CA SER A 197 39.08 -34.42 -86.02
C SER A 197 38.78 -33.15 -86.84
N LYS A 198 38.28 -32.09 -86.19
CA LYS A 198 38.06 -30.80 -86.85
C LYS A 198 39.35 -30.17 -87.38
N GLN A 199 40.46 -30.29 -86.65
CA GLN A 199 41.77 -29.78 -87.10
C GLN A 199 42.34 -30.60 -88.27
N LEU A 200 42.18 -31.93 -88.22
CA LEU A 200 42.64 -32.85 -89.27
C LEU A 200 41.80 -32.77 -90.56
N LYS A 201 40.63 -32.10 -90.54
CA LYS A 201 39.65 -32.04 -91.64
C LYS A 201 39.15 -33.42 -92.09
N GLU A 202 39.30 -34.44 -91.25
CA GLU A 202 38.82 -35.79 -91.53
C GLU A 202 37.41 -35.98 -90.97
N THR A 203 36.51 -36.57 -91.76
CA THR A 203 35.18 -36.95 -91.27
C THR A 203 35.32 -38.09 -90.27
N PRO A 204 34.65 -38.02 -89.10
CA PRO A 204 34.86 -38.99 -88.04
C PRO A 204 34.46 -40.40 -88.51
N SER A 205 35.46 -41.27 -88.69
CA SER A 205 35.28 -42.70 -88.98
C SER A 205 35.13 -43.53 -87.68
N VAL A 206 35.43 -42.92 -86.54
CA VAL A 206 35.36 -43.55 -85.22
C VAL A 206 33.97 -43.38 -84.61
N SER A 207 33.44 -44.49 -84.07
CA SER A 207 32.15 -44.51 -83.38
C SER A 207 32.15 -43.57 -82.17
N LEU A 208 31.00 -42.93 -81.92
CA LEU A 208 30.79 -42.03 -80.77
C LEU A 208 30.91 -42.75 -79.42
N ASP A 209 30.66 -44.06 -79.38
CA ASP A 209 30.77 -44.88 -78.16
C ASP A 209 32.15 -45.52 -77.95
N ASP A 210 33.04 -45.43 -78.95
CA ASP A 210 34.36 -46.05 -78.92
C ASP A 210 35.40 -45.10 -78.31
N THR A 211 35.30 -44.90 -77.00
CA THR A 211 36.17 -43.98 -76.25
C THR A 211 37.65 -44.36 -76.34
N HIS A 212 37.99 -45.65 -76.49
CA HIS A 212 39.38 -46.08 -76.61
C HIS A 212 40.00 -45.57 -77.92
N LYS A 213 39.35 -45.79 -79.06
CA LYS A 213 39.84 -45.28 -80.34
C LYS A 213 39.85 -43.75 -80.41
N GLN A 214 38.88 -43.09 -79.78
CA GLN A 214 38.89 -41.62 -79.65
C GLN A 214 40.14 -41.15 -78.91
N LEU A 215 40.49 -41.80 -77.80
CA LEU A 215 41.70 -41.51 -77.03
C LEU A 215 42.98 -41.84 -77.81
N ASP A 216 43.02 -42.95 -78.55
CA ASP A 216 44.17 -43.32 -79.39
C ASP A 216 44.43 -42.25 -80.47
N MET A 217 43.38 -41.75 -81.11
CA MET A 217 43.51 -40.67 -82.10
C MET A 217 43.96 -39.34 -81.47
N ILE A 218 43.43 -38.99 -80.29
CA ILE A 218 43.90 -37.83 -79.54
C ILE A 218 45.39 -37.99 -79.19
N GLN A 219 45.78 -39.17 -78.71
CA GLN A 219 47.16 -39.47 -78.34
C GLN A 219 48.09 -39.38 -79.55
N GLN A 220 47.73 -39.99 -80.68
CA GLN A 220 48.53 -39.92 -81.91
C GLN A 220 48.68 -38.47 -82.39
N PHE A 221 47.60 -37.69 -82.39
CA PHE A 221 47.67 -36.29 -82.79
C PHE A 221 48.57 -35.45 -81.86
N ILE A 222 48.51 -35.68 -80.55
CA ILE A 222 49.43 -35.02 -79.59
C ILE A 222 50.87 -35.44 -79.85
N GLN A 223 51.12 -36.72 -80.13
CA GLN A 223 52.45 -37.23 -80.45
C GLN A 223 52.99 -36.61 -81.74
N ASP A 224 52.18 -36.56 -82.80
CA ASP A 224 52.55 -35.95 -84.08
C ASP A 224 52.88 -34.47 -83.91
N LEU A 225 52.06 -33.71 -83.16
CA LEU A 225 52.34 -32.31 -82.85
C LEU A 225 53.63 -32.15 -82.04
N SER A 226 53.87 -33.04 -81.08
CA SER A 226 55.11 -33.06 -80.29
C SER A 226 56.32 -33.34 -81.18
N ASP A 227 56.24 -34.33 -82.06
CA ASP A 227 57.31 -34.71 -82.98
C ASP A 227 57.60 -33.57 -83.95
N ILE A 228 56.57 -32.97 -84.57
CA ILE A 228 56.70 -31.77 -85.41
C ILE A 228 57.37 -30.64 -84.64
N TRP A 229 56.94 -30.36 -83.41
CA TRP A 229 57.52 -29.29 -82.60
C TRP A 229 58.99 -29.56 -82.25
N THR A 230 59.35 -30.78 -81.86
CA THR A 230 60.76 -31.15 -81.61
C THR A 230 61.62 -31.00 -82.85
N GLU A 231 61.09 -31.35 -84.03
CA GLU A 231 61.78 -31.22 -85.30
C GLU A 231 61.93 -29.76 -85.73
N VAL A 232 60.91 -28.91 -85.52
CA VAL A 232 61.00 -27.46 -85.72
C VAL A 232 62.07 -26.85 -84.81
N ARG A 233 62.06 -27.20 -83.52
CA ARG A 233 63.05 -26.73 -82.54
C ARG A 233 64.48 -27.16 -82.90
N ARG A 234 64.64 -28.39 -83.40
CA ARG A 234 65.92 -28.92 -83.90
C ARG A 234 66.43 -28.09 -85.10
N LYS A 235 65.54 -27.69 -86.00
CA LYS A 235 65.86 -26.84 -87.17
C LYS A 235 66.20 -25.40 -86.78
N GLU A 236 65.48 -24.81 -85.83
CA GLU A 236 65.80 -23.49 -85.27
C GLU A 236 67.20 -23.46 -84.62
N GLN A 237 67.55 -24.50 -83.85
CA GLN A 237 68.88 -24.64 -83.26
C GLN A 237 70.00 -24.82 -84.30
N GLN A 238 69.70 -25.36 -85.47
CA GLN A 238 70.63 -25.47 -86.59
C GLN A 238 70.78 -24.16 -87.37
N GLN A 239 69.74 -23.33 -87.43
CA GLN A 239 69.80 -21.98 -88.03
C GLN A 239 70.54 -20.95 -87.17
N VAL A 240 70.55 -21.08 -85.84
CA VAL A 240 71.31 -20.19 -84.93
C VAL A 240 72.82 -20.51 -84.90
N ARG A 241 73.25 -21.64 -85.51
CA ARG A 241 74.67 -22.04 -85.64
C ARG A 241 75.30 -21.68 -87.00
N VAL A 242 74.59 -20.92 -87.83
CA VAL A 242 75.10 -20.30 -89.07
C VAL A 242 75.12 -18.79 -88.85
#